data_AF-A0A829QE63-F1
#
_entry.id   AF-A0A829QE63-F1
#
_cell.length_a   1.000
_cell.length_b   1.000
_cell.length_c   1.000
_cell.angle_alpha   90.00
_cell.angle_beta   90.00
_cell.angle_gamma   90.00
#
_symmetry.space_group_name_H-M   'P 1'
#
loop_
_entity.id
_entity.type
_entity.pdbx_description
1 polymer ?
#
loop_
_entity_poly.entity_id
_entity_poly.type
_entity_poly.pdbx_seq_one_letter_code
_entity_poly.pdbx_strand_id
1 'polypeptide(L)'
;MSGGERQRVSIARALLKPAPILLIDEATSALDTENETAVTEAIGSDPRARTKVMIAHRLSAIRNADHVLFIDDGKIVEEGSIAELTEFGGRFAEFWRQQESTSGWRIAAATH
;
A
#
# COMPACT_ATOMS: atom_id res chain seq x y z
N MET A 1 -22.74 10.84 -3.02
CA MET A 1 -21.76 9.76 -2.77
C MET A 1 -20.63 10.29 -1.93
N SER A 2 -20.23 9.59 -0.88
CA SER A 2 -19.03 9.89 -0.10
C SER A 2 -17.76 9.69 -0.96
N GLY A 3 -16.62 10.19 -0.49
CA GLY A 3 -15.33 9.95 -1.16
C GLY A 3 -15.05 8.45 -1.31
N GLY A 4 -15.26 7.68 -0.24
CA GLY A 4 -15.04 6.25 -0.25
C GLY A 4 -15.97 5.44 -1.16
N GLU A 5 -17.24 5.85 -1.28
CA GLU A 5 -18.16 5.20 -2.22
C GLU A 5 -17.70 5.35 -3.67
N ARG A 6 -17.25 6.55 -4.08
CA ARG A 6 -16.72 6.78 -5.44
C ARG A 6 -15.47 5.94 -5.70
N GLN A 7 -14.61 5.80 -4.69
CA GLN A 7 -13.40 5.01 -4.79
C GLN A 7 -13.70 3.52 -4.95
N ARG A 8 -14.63 2.96 -4.15
CA ARG A 8 -15.08 1.56 -4.30
C ARG A 8 -15.63 1.28 -5.69
N VAL A 9 -16.44 2.17 -6.26
CA VAL A 9 -16.95 2.03 -7.63
C VAL A 9 -15.82 2.07 -8.66
N SER A 10 -14.83 2.95 -8.48
CA SER A 10 -13.66 3.03 -9.36
C SER A 10 -12.84 1.73 -9.32
N ILE A 11 -12.60 1.19 -8.13
CA ILE A 11 -11.86 -0.07 -7.92
C ILE A 11 -12.62 -1.23 -8.55
N ALA A 12 -13.92 -1.35 -8.29
CA ALA A 12 -14.75 -2.38 -8.91
C ALA A 12 -14.69 -2.31 -10.44
N ARG A 13 -14.76 -1.11 -11.02
CA ARG A 13 -14.60 -0.91 -12.47
C ARG A 13 -13.22 -1.36 -12.97
N ALA A 14 -12.15 -1.05 -12.24
CA ALA A 14 -10.79 -1.44 -12.60
C ALA A 14 -10.59 -2.96 -12.54
N LEU A 15 -11.12 -3.61 -11.50
CA LEU A 15 -11.06 -5.07 -11.33
C LEU A 15 -11.88 -5.80 -12.42
N LEU A 16 -13.08 -5.30 -12.74
CA LEU A 16 -13.92 -5.87 -13.79
C LEU A 16 -13.28 -5.77 -15.19
N LYS A 17 -12.57 -4.68 -15.47
CA LYS A 17 -11.89 -4.48 -16.76
C LYS A 17 -10.84 -5.58 -16.99
N PRO A 18 -10.84 -6.27 -18.13
CA PRO A 18 -9.84 -7.27 -18.48
C PRO A 18 -8.54 -6.61 -18.97
N ALA A 19 -7.97 -5.71 -18.16
CA ALA A 19 -6.71 -5.06 -18.46
C ALA A 19 -5.54 -5.91 -17.94
N PRO A 20 -4.48 -6.12 -18.74
CA PRO A 20 -3.30 -6.90 -18.33
C PRO A 20 -2.42 -6.15 -17.32
N ILE A 21 -2.62 -4.84 -17.16
CA ILE A 21 -1.93 -3.99 -16.20
C ILE A 21 -2.98 -3.27 -15.36
N LEU A 22 -2.81 -3.29 -14.04
CA LEU A 22 -3.60 -2.56 -13.06
C LEU A 22 -2.68 -1.58 -12.33
N LEU A 23 -2.87 -0.28 -12.58
CA LEU A 23 -2.20 0.79 -11.86
C LEU A 23 -3.10 1.28 -10.73
N ILE A 24 -2.53 1.41 -9.54
CA ILE A 24 -3.20 1.83 -8.33
C ILE A 24 -2.41 2.99 -7.75
N ASP A 25 -3.01 4.18 -7.80
CA ASP A 25 -2.44 5.39 -7.23
C ASP A 25 -3.13 5.63 -5.88
N GLU A 26 -2.38 5.47 -4.79
CA GLU A 26 -2.91 5.43 -3.43
C GLU A 26 -3.31 6.84 -2.94
N ALA A 27 -4.50 7.25 -3.35
CA ALA A 27 -5.28 8.31 -2.70
C ALA A 27 -6.20 7.73 -1.60
N THR A 28 -5.76 6.70 -0.87
CA THR A 28 -6.52 6.05 0.22
C THR A 28 -6.56 6.87 1.51
N SER A 29 -5.83 7.98 1.60
CA SER A 29 -5.92 8.93 2.72
C SER A 29 -7.34 9.47 2.96
N ALA A 30 -8.25 9.32 2.00
CA ALA A 30 -9.66 9.69 2.10
C ALA A 30 -10.58 8.55 2.60
N LEU A 31 -10.06 7.35 2.85
CA LEU A 31 -10.79 6.18 3.34
C LEU A 31 -10.59 5.99 4.85
N ASP A 32 -11.62 5.47 5.53
CA ASP A 32 -11.46 4.89 6.85
C ASP A 32 -10.69 3.56 6.76
N THR A 33 -10.08 3.15 7.88
CA THR A 33 -9.22 1.95 7.96
C THR A 33 -9.92 0.66 7.51
N GLU A 34 -11.23 0.56 7.73
CA GLU A 34 -12.03 -0.61 7.32
C GLU A 34 -12.15 -0.69 5.80
N ASN A 35 -12.42 0.43 5.12
CA ASN A 35 -12.46 0.46 3.66
C ASN A 35 -11.08 0.22 3.02
N GLU A 36 -9.98 0.72 3.61
CA GLU A 36 -8.62 0.43 3.12
C GLU A 36 -8.33 -1.08 3.10
N THR A 37 -8.73 -1.77 4.16
CA THR A 37 -8.54 -3.22 4.29
C THR A 37 -9.33 -3.98 3.22
N ALA A 38 -10.63 -3.65 3.06
CA ALA A 38 -11.48 -4.29 2.06
C ALA A 38 -10.96 -4.07 0.63
N VAL A 39 -10.41 -2.89 0.34
CA VAL A 39 -9.81 -2.58 -0.97
C VAL A 39 -8.55 -3.40 -1.22
N THR A 40 -7.65 -3.44 -0.23
CA THR A 40 -6.40 -4.21 -0.32
C THR A 40 -6.70 -5.70 -0.54
N GLU A 41 -7.70 -6.23 0.17
CA GLU A 41 -8.14 -7.62 0.04
C GLU A 41 -8.77 -7.89 -1.33
N ALA A 42 -9.59 -6.98 -1.86
CA ALA A 42 -10.17 -7.10 -3.20
C ALA A 42 -9.10 -7.08 -4.32
N ILE A 43 -8.04 -6.27 -4.16
CA ILE A 43 -6.92 -6.23 -5.10
C ILE A 43 -6.06 -7.49 -4.97
N GLY A 44 -5.81 -7.95 -3.74
CA GLY A 44 -5.04 -9.17 -3.46
C GLY A 44 -5.74 -10.44 -3.94
N SER A 45 -7.06 -10.50 -3.81
CA SER A 45 -7.88 -11.65 -4.20
C SER A 45 -8.28 -11.69 -5.69
N ASP A 46 -7.91 -10.68 -6.49
CA ASP A 46 -8.16 -10.71 -7.94
C ASP A 46 -7.46 -11.93 -8.56
N PRO A 47 -8.21 -12.95 -9.04
CA PRO A 47 -7.64 -14.21 -9.53
C PRO A 47 -7.00 -14.05 -10.91
N ARG A 48 -7.18 -12.89 -11.57
CA ARG A 48 -6.63 -12.65 -12.90
C ARG A 48 -5.13 -12.37 -12.78
N ALA A 49 -4.34 -13.13 -13.53
CA ALA A 49 -2.94 -12.84 -13.73
C ALA A 49 -2.81 -11.51 -14.50
N ARG A 50 -2.41 -10.45 -13.79
CA ARG A 50 -2.13 -9.12 -14.35
C ARG A 50 -1.00 -8.47 -13.57
N THR A 51 -0.22 -7.63 -14.24
CA THR A 51 0.82 -6.83 -13.59
C THR A 51 0.15 -5.75 -12.75
N LYS A 52 0.41 -5.74 -11.45
CA LYS A 52 -0.12 -4.75 -10.52
C LYS A 52 1.00 -3.78 -10.16
N VAL A 53 0.79 -2.49 -10.40
CA VAL A 53 1.70 -1.42 -9.98
C VAL A 53 0.94 -0.57 -8.98
N MET A 54 1.48 -0.45 -7.78
CA MET A 54 0.86 0.31 -6.71
C MET A 54 1.86 1.33 -6.20
N ILE A 55 1.45 2.59 -6.17
CA ILE A 55 2.12 3.65 -5.43
C ILE A 55 1.50 3.61 -4.04
N ALA A 56 2.26 3.54 -2.95
CA ALA A 56 1.68 3.42 -1.61
C ALA A 56 2.36 4.35 -0.60
N HIS A 57 1.56 4.86 0.34
CA HIS A 57 2.03 5.64 1.48
C HIS A 57 1.98 4.86 2.81
N ARG A 58 1.42 3.64 2.80
CA ARG A 58 1.27 2.78 3.98
C ARG A 58 1.87 1.41 3.73
N LEU A 59 2.48 0.84 4.76
CA LEU A 59 3.11 -0.49 4.66
C LEU A 59 2.12 -1.62 4.40
N SER A 60 0.89 -1.51 4.90
CA SER A 60 -0.14 -2.54 4.74
C SER A 60 -0.44 -2.84 3.27
N ALA A 61 -0.41 -1.81 2.42
CA ALA A 61 -0.71 -1.91 1.00
C ALA A 61 0.38 -2.63 0.20
N ILE A 62 1.65 -2.50 0.63
CA ILE A 62 2.81 -3.07 -0.07
C ILE A 62 3.32 -4.37 0.55
N ARG A 63 2.75 -4.84 1.66
CA ARG A 63 3.28 -6.02 2.40
C ARG A 63 3.33 -7.31 1.55
N ASN A 64 2.50 -7.40 0.52
CA ASN A 64 2.46 -8.54 -0.40
C ASN A 64 3.08 -8.23 -1.77
N ALA A 65 3.88 -7.15 -1.88
CA ALA A 65 4.54 -6.81 -3.13
C ALA A 65 5.69 -7.78 -3.43
N ASP A 66 5.72 -8.30 -4.66
CA ASP A 66 6.82 -9.14 -5.14
C ASP A 66 8.13 -8.34 -5.28
N HIS A 67 8.01 -7.05 -5.60
CA HIS A 67 9.12 -6.14 -5.85
C HIS A 67 8.73 -4.71 -5.45
N VAL A 68 9.70 -3.96 -4.92
CA VAL A 68 9.54 -2.57 -4.49
C VAL A 68 10.53 -1.71 -5.27
N LEU A 69 10.07 -0.51 -5.67
CA LEU A 69 10.91 0.56 -6.19
C LEU A 69 10.79 1.74 -5.22
N PHE A 70 11.87 2.09 -4.53
CA PHE A 70 11.89 3.23 -3.64
C PHE A 70 12.39 4.46 -4.39
N ILE A 71 11.53 5.49 -4.47
CA ILE A 71 11.79 6.70 -5.24
C ILE A 71 12.09 7.85 -4.28
N ASP A 72 13.18 8.56 -4.54
CA ASP A 72 13.53 9.81 -3.86
C ASP A 72 14.09 10.82 -4.87
N ASP A 73 13.68 12.09 -4.74
CA ASP A 73 14.00 13.18 -5.67
C ASP A 73 13.84 12.80 -7.16
N GLY A 74 12.74 12.10 -7.47
CA GLY A 74 12.41 11.67 -8.84
C GLY A 74 13.29 10.55 -9.40
N LYS A 75 14.10 9.88 -8.57
CA LYS A 75 15.00 8.78 -8.98
C LYS A 75 14.72 7.53 -8.16
N ILE A 76 14.89 6.37 -8.78
CA ILE A 76 14.91 5.09 -8.05
C ILE A 76 16.23 5.04 -7.27
N VAL A 77 16.14 5.06 -5.94
CA VAL A 77 17.32 5.01 -5.07
C VAL A 77 17.57 3.60 -4.51
N GLU A 78 16.52 2.79 -4.40
CA GLU A 78 16.59 1.40 -3.95
C GLU A 78 15.55 0.55 -4.70
N GLU A 79 15.89 -0.71 -4.99
CA GLU A 79 15.01 -1.64 -5.68
C GLU A 79 15.27 -3.09 -5.22
N GLY A 80 14.21 -3.88 -5.09
CA GLY A 80 14.31 -5.29 -4.69
C GLY A 80 13.06 -5.79 -3.98
N SER A 81 13.12 -6.99 -3.42
CA SER A 81 12.07 -7.49 -2.52
C SER A 81 12.08 -6.75 -1.18
N ILE A 82 10.96 -6.81 -0.46
CA ILE A 82 10.85 -6.20 0.89
C ILE A 82 11.91 -6.77 1.83
N ALA A 83 12.16 -8.08 1.76
CA ALA A 83 13.16 -8.74 2.60
C ALA A 83 14.57 -8.21 2.34
N GLU A 84 14.98 -8.18 1.07
CA GLU A 84 16.30 -7.68 0.66
C GLU A 84 16.49 -6.22 1.06
N LEU A 85 15.50 -5.36 0.80
CA LEU A 85 15.59 -3.93 1.12
C LEU A 85 15.60 -3.66 2.63
N THR A 86 14.89 -4.48 3.41
CA THR A 86 14.88 -4.37 4.88
C THR A 86 16.22 -4.83 5.47
N GLU A 87 16.79 -5.91 4.95
CA GLU A 87 18.10 -6.43 5.35
C GLU A 87 19.25 -5.49 4.95
N PHE A 88 19.16 -4.88 3.77
CA PHE A 88 20.13 -3.90 3.28
C PHE A 88 20.29 -2.71 4.24
N GLY A 89 19.24 -2.36 4.99
CA GLY A 89 19.33 -1.32 6.02
C GLY A 89 19.36 0.11 5.48
N GLY A 90 19.00 0.31 4.21
CA GLY A 90 18.96 1.62 3.55
C GLY A 90 17.75 2.49 3.93
N ARG A 91 17.44 3.47 3.07
CA ARG A 91 16.30 4.39 3.21
C ARG A 91 14.96 3.66 3.27
N PHE A 92 14.78 2.59 2.48
CA PHE A 92 13.57 1.79 2.57
C PHE A 92 13.40 1.18 3.97
N ALA A 93 14.48 0.61 4.54
CA ALA A 93 14.44 0.00 5.87
C ALA A 93 14.15 1.04 6.97
N GLU A 94 14.69 2.26 6.86
CA GLU A 94 14.36 3.36 7.76
C GLU A 94 12.89 3.77 7.68
N PHE A 95 12.37 3.95 6.45
CA PHE A 95 10.96 4.22 6.20
C PHE A 95 10.07 3.12 6.78
N TRP A 96 10.44 1.85 6.58
CA TRP A 96 9.72 0.69 7.10
C TRP A 96 9.63 0.73 8.63
N ARG A 97 10.74 0.94 9.33
CA ARG A 97 10.77 1.03 10.79
C ARG A 97 9.93 2.18 11.34
N GLN A 98 9.94 3.36 10.68
CA GLN A 98 9.15 4.52 11.13
C GLN A 98 7.64 4.27 11.00
N GLN A 99 7.20 3.60 9.95
CA GLN A 99 5.79 3.27 9.75
C GLN A 99 5.31 2.18 10.72
N GLU A 100 6.14 1.18 11.02
CA GLU A 100 5.82 0.17 12.04
C GLU A 100 5.70 0.80 13.44
N SER A 101 6.61 1.71 13.81
CA SER A 101 6.55 2.38 15.11
C SER A 101 5.35 3.32 15.25
N THR A 102 4.96 4.00 14.16
CA THR A 102 3.76 4.86 14.11
C THR A 102 2.47 4.03 14.25
N SER A 103 2.41 2.86 13.62
CA SER A 103 1.25 1.96 13.70
C SER A 103 1.10 1.32 15.10
N GLY A 104 2.19 1.21 15.85
CA GLY A 104 2.22 0.66 17.21
C GLY A 104 1.99 1.68 18.33
N TRP A 105 1.93 2.98 18.03
CA TRP A 105 1.77 4.01 19.06
C TRP A 105 0.35 3.98 19.64
N ARG A 106 0.25 3.66 20.94
CA ARG A 106 -0.99 3.80 21.73
C ARG A 106 -0.73 4.81 22.83
N ILE A 107 -1.65 5.75 23.04
CA ILE A 107 -1.66 6.58 24.25
C ILE A 107 -1.80 5.62 25.43
N ALA A 108 -0.77 5.54 26.27
CA ALA A 108 -0.90 4.88 27.56
C ALA A 108 -1.99 5.64 28.34
N ALA A 109 -3.16 5.01 28.50
CA ALA A 109 -4.18 5.56 29.38
C ALA A 109 -3.55 5.68 30.77
N ALA A 110 -3.43 6.92 31.26
CA ALA A 110 -3.00 7.17 32.62
C ALA A 110 -4.04 6.54 33.56
N THR A 111 -3.74 5.35 34.07
CA THR A 111 -4.45 4.76 35.20
C THR A 111 -4.25 5.66 36.41
N HIS A 112 -5.33 6.29 36.85
CA HIS A 112 -5.50 6.74 38.24
C HIS A 112 -6.08 5.59 39.06
#